data_AF-A0A935DPS6-F1
#
_entry.id   AF-A0A935DPS6-F1
#
_cell.length_a   1.000
_cell.length_b   1.000
_cell.length_c   1.000
_cell.angle_alpha   90.00
_cell.angle_beta   90.00
_cell.angle_gamma   90.00
#
_symmetry.space_group_name_H-M   'P 1'
#
loop_
_entity.id
_entity.type
_entity.pdbx_description
1 polymer ?
#
loop_
_entity_poly.entity_id
_entity_poly.type
_entity_poly.pdbx_seq_one_letter_code
_entity_poly.pdbx_strand_id
1 'polypeptide(L)'
;MIFFSWPRSDIEVARDFDERVLRIVTGDKSSLVRLQVEWRDPKVAMLWANDLVARVNRELALKASAESQRRIKFLQGYLARTSELEIRSALYDQLADELKRLASATVRPEFALRVIQPAYVPDRYDYVWPKRFLVLALGAIGGLALGLALATAASVWPGRNSPDRAD
;
A
#
# COMPACT_ATOMS: atom_id res chain seq x y z
N MET A 1 19.47 26.13 19.44
CA MET A 1 18.46 25.25 20.09
C MET A 1 18.07 24.19 19.08
N ILE A 2 18.70 23.01 19.16
CA ILE A 2 18.45 21.90 18.22
C ILE A 2 17.33 21.06 18.85
N PHE A 3 16.16 21.06 18.24
CA PHE A 3 15.04 20.21 18.66
C PHE A 3 15.36 18.77 18.24
N PHE A 4 15.89 17.99 19.19
CA PHE A 4 16.01 16.55 19.07
C PHE A 4 14.65 15.93 19.42
N SER A 5 13.74 15.81 18.45
CA SER A 5 12.48 15.09 18.66
C SER A 5 12.73 13.58 18.56
N TRP A 6 12.91 12.91 19.71
CA TRP A 6 12.97 11.44 19.83
C TRP A 6 11.59 10.81 19.55
N PRO A 7 11.52 9.56 19.04
CA PRO A 7 10.59 9.09 18.04
C PRO A 7 9.23 8.76 18.64
N ARG A 8 8.20 8.94 17.80
CA ARG A 8 6.92 8.28 17.99
C ARG A 8 7.17 6.79 18.18
N SER A 9 6.42 6.16 19.08
CA SER A 9 6.53 4.73 19.34
C SER A 9 6.55 3.96 18.01
N ASP A 10 7.39 2.93 17.88
CA ASP A 10 7.58 2.21 16.60
C ASP A 10 6.24 1.73 15.99
N ILE A 11 5.25 1.48 16.84
CA ILE A 11 3.88 1.10 16.50
C ILE A 11 3.11 2.25 15.83
N GLU A 12 3.26 3.48 16.30
CA GLU A 12 2.63 4.66 15.68
C GLU A 12 3.21 4.96 14.30
N VAL A 13 4.53 4.79 14.12
CA VAL A 13 5.19 4.98 12.82
C VAL A 13 4.73 3.89 11.83
N ALA A 14 4.62 2.65 12.29
CA ALA A 14 4.10 1.56 11.48
C ALA A 14 2.64 1.78 11.09
N ARG A 15 1.80 2.30 12.00
CA ARG A 15 0.40 2.61 11.71
C ARG A 15 0.26 3.79 10.73
N ASP A 16 1.03 4.87 10.91
CA ASP A 16 1.02 6.01 9.98
C ASP A 16 1.46 5.58 8.56
N PHE A 17 2.37 4.60 8.46
CA PHE A 17 2.79 4.02 7.19
C PHE A 17 1.66 3.23 6.52
N ASP A 18 0.98 2.37 7.28
CA ASP A 18 -0.10 1.52 6.76
C ASP A 18 -1.39 2.30 6.45
N GLU A 19 -1.61 3.45 7.10
CA GLU A 19 -2.79 4.28 6.84
C GLU A 19 -2.59 5.33 5.73
N ARG A 20 -1.36 5.82 5.53
CA ARG A 20 -1.10 6.98 4.66
C ARG A 20 -0.17 6.71 3.48
N VAL A 21 0.64 5.67 3.53
CA VAL A 21 1.68 5.40 2.52
C VAL A 21 1.39 4.13 1.75
N LEU A 22 0.95 3.07 2.42
CA LEU A 22 0.61 1.80 1.81
C LEU A 22 -0.91 1.62 1.81
N ARG A 23 -1.49 1.31 0.65
CA ARG A 23 -2.91 0.96 0.57
C ARG A 23 -3.07 -0.33 -0.21
N ILE A 24 -3.64 -1.34 0.45
CA ILE A 24 -3.92 -2.64 -0.14
C ILE A 24 -5.42 -2.75 -0.35
N VAL A 25 -5.85 -2.95 -1.60
CA VAL A 25 -7.25 -3.13 -1.96
C VAL A 25 -7.41 -4.51 -2.57
N THR A 26 -8.12 -5.39 -1.87
CA THR A 26 -8.49 -6.71 -2.37
C THR A 26 -9.83 -6.61 -3.09
N GLY A 27 -9.94 -7.18 -4.30
CA GLY A 27 -11.22 -7.24 -4.99
C GLY A 27 -12.13 -8.31 -4.38
N ASP A 28 -13.36 -7.96 -4.00
CA ASP A 28 -14.31 -8.88 -3.33
C ASP A 28 -14.65 -10.15 -4.15
N LYS A 29 -14.38 -10.15 -5.46
CA LYS A 29 -14.72 -11.25 -6.38
C LYS A 29 -13.57 -11.71 -7.26
N SER A 30 -12.44 -11.00 -7.25
CA SER A 30 -11.29 -11.36 -8.07
C SER A 30 -10.14 -11.72 -7.14
N SER A 31 -9.40 -12.78 -7.47
CA SER A 31 -8.13 -13.12 -6.81
C SER A 31 -7.03 -12.08 -7.06
N LEU A 32 -7.42 -10.83 -7.35
CA LEU A 32 -6.57 -9.70 -7.66
C LEU A 32 -6.43 -8.85 -6.41
N VAL A 33 -5.17 -8.65 -6.03
CA VAL A 33 -4.78 -7.72 -4.99
C VAL A 33 -4.17 -6.50 -5.66
N ARG A 34 -4.69 -5.32 -5.37
CA ARG A 34 -4.13 -4.05 -5.82
C ARG A 34 -3.30 -3.45 -4.70
N LEU A 35 -2.02 -3.24 -4.98
CA LEU A 35 -1.08 -2.53 -4.12
C LEU A 35 -0.96 -1.08 -4.62
N GLN A 36 -1.16 -0.12 -3.72
CA GLN A 36 -0.94 1.30 -3.98
C GLN A 36 0.06 1.83 -2.96
N VAL A 37 1.05 2.56 -3.44
CA VAL A 37 2.05 3.24 -2.61
C VAL A 37 2.00 4.71 -2.94
N GLU A 38 1.70 5.54 -1.94
CA GLU A 38 1.60 6.99 -2.07
C GLU A 38 2.83 7.63 -1.41
N TRP A 39 3.66 8.29 -2.22
CA TRP A 39 4.84 9.00 -1.73
C TRP A 39 5.05 10.33 -2.46
N ARG A 40 5.83 11.23 -1.84
CA ARG A 40 6.14 12.56 -2.39
C ARG A 40 6.87 12.49 -3.73
N ASP A 41 7.78 11.52 -3.86
CA ASP A 41 8.49 11.24 -5.11
C ASP A 41 7.85 10.03 -5.80
N PRO A 42 7.24 10.22 -6.99
CA PRO A 42 6.57 9.14 -7.71
C PRO A 42 7.53 8.04 -8.17
N LYS A 43 8.82 8.34 -8.39
CA LYS A 43 9.82 7.31 -8.74
C LYS A 43 10.12 6.42 -7.55
N VAL A 44 10.20 7.00 -6.35
CA VAL A 44 10.42 6.26 -5.11
C VAL A 44 9.21 5.39 -4.79
N ALA A 45 7.99 5.91 -4.95
CA ALA A 45 6.76 5.12 -4.77
C ALA A 45 6.74 3.89 -5.69
N MET A 46 7.07 4.07 -6.97
CA MET A 46 7.17 2.98 -7.95
C MET A 46 8.20 1.93 -7.52
N LEU A 47 9.40 2.36 -7.13
CA LEU A 47 10.46 1.45 -6.69
C LEU A 47 10.03 0.66 -5.46
N TRP A 48 9.43 1.31 -4.47
CA TRP A 48 8.95 0.66 -3.25
C TRP A 48 7.84 -0.34 -3.52
N ALA A 49 6.87 -0.01 -4.38
CA ALA A 49 5.80 -0.94 -4.73
C ALA A 49 6.35 -2.22 -5.39
N ASN A 50 7.25 -2.07 -6.36
CA ASN A 50 7.87 -3.22 -7.03
C ASN A 50 8.77 -4.04 -6.10
N ASP A 51 9.60 -3.37 -5.29
CA ASP A 51 10.49 -4.03 -4.33
C ASP A 51 9.72 -4.76 -3.22
N LEU A 52 8.61 -4.17 -2.74
CA LEU A 52 7.77 -4.79 -1.71
C LEU A 52 7.18 -6.11 -2.21
N VAL A 53 6.63 -6.14 -3.43
CA VAL A 53 6.10 -7.38 -4.02
C VAL A 53 7.20 -8.43 -4.19
N ALA A 54 8.38 -8.03 -4.66
CA ALA A 54 9.52 -8.92 -4.82
C ALA A 54 9.99 -9.51 -3.48
N ARG A 55 10.06 -8.69 -2.43
CA ARG A 55 10.41 -9.12 -1.06
C ARG A 55 9.39 -10.10 -0.51
N VAL A 56 8.10 -9.80 -0.62
CA VAL A 56 7.03 -10.68 -0.15
C VAL A 56 7.10 -12.04 -0.84
N ASN A 57 7.28 -12.06 -2.17
CA ASN A 57 7.45 -13.31 -2.90
C ASN A 57 8.67 -14.11 -2.43
N ARG A 58 9.81 -13.45 -2.22
CA ARG A 58 11.03 -14.11 -1.72
C ARG A 58 10.84 -14.70 -0.34
N GLU A 59 10.27 -13.94 0.59
CA GLU A 59 10.01 -14.40 1.96
C GLU A 59 9.05 -15.59 2.01
N LEU A 60 7.97 -15.53 1.20
CA LEU A 60 7.02 -16.65 1.10
C LEU A 60 7.67 -17.90 0.49
N ALA A 61 8.52 -17.74 -0.53
CA ALA A 61 9.26 -18.84 -1.13
C ALA A 61 10.25 -19.47 -0.14
N LEU A 62 10.98 -18.66 0.63
CA LEU A 62 11.91 -19.14 1.66
C LEU A 62 11.19 -19.92 2.77
N LYS A 63 10.06 -19.37 3.27
CA LYS A 63 9.24 -20.05 4.28
C LYS A 63 8.68 -21.37 3.77
N ALA A 64 8.12 -21.38 2.56
CA ALA A 64 7.57 -22.58 1.94
C ALA A 64 8.65 -23.65 1.70
N SER A 65 9.82 -23.25 1.20
CA SER A 65 10.97 -24.15 1.00
C SER A 65 11.41 -24.80 2.32
N ALA A 66 11.56 -24.00 3.38
CA ALA A 66 11.93 -24.50 4.70
C ALA A 66 10.87 -25.45 5.28
N GLU A 67 9.58 -25.18 5.06
CA GLU A 67 8.50 -26.06 5.48
C GLU A 67 8.50 -27.38 4.71
N SER A 68 8.56 -27.35 3.38
CA SER A 68 8.62 -28.55 2.54
C SER A 68 9.83 -29.42 2.87
N GLN A 69 11.00 -28.83 3.12
CA GLN A 69 12.19 -29.60 3.56
C GLN A 69 11.96 -30.35 4.88
N ARG A 70 11.31 -29.72 5.86
CA ARG A 70 10.95 -30.38 7.13
C ARG A 70 9.98 -31.54 6.90
N ARG A 71 8.97 -31.35 6.06
CA ARG A 71 7.98 -32.39 5.71
C ARG A 71 8.61 -33.55 4.96
N ILE A 72 9.46 -33.27 3.96
CA ILE A 72 10.23 -34.28 3.22
C ILE A 72 11.04 -35.15 4.19
N LYS A 73 11.78 -34.52 5.11
CA LYS A 73 12.59 -35.25 6.10
C LYS A 73 11.71 -36.14 7.01
N PHE A 74 10.56 -35.64 7.43
CA PHE A 74 9.60 -36.40 8.21
C PHE A 74 9.04 -37.62 7.44
N LEU A 75 8.58 -37.41 6.20
CA LEU A 75 8.01 -38.46 5.35
C LEU A 75 9.05 -39.54 5.02
N GLN A 76 10.29 -39.16 4.70
CA GLN A 76 11.39 -40.10 4.48
C GLN A 76 11.70 -40.94 5.74
N GLY A 77 11.65 -40.32 6.93
CA GLY A 77 11.81 -41.04 8.19
C GLY A 77 10.68 -42.04 8.45
N TYR A 78 9.45 -41.72 8.07
CA TYR A 78 8.29 -42.60 8.23
C TYR A 78 8.30 -43.76 7.20
N LEU A 79 8.68 -43.47 5.95
CA LEU A 79 8.88 -44.47 4.88
C LEU A 79 9.92 -45.55 5.22
N ALA A 80 10.91 -45.21 6.06
CA ALA A 80 11.91 -46.16 6.54
C ALA A 80 11.38 -47.09 7.65
N ARG A 81 10.28 -46.73 8.32
CA ARG A 81 9.70 -47.48 9.43
C ARG A 81 8.47 -48.30 9.03
N THR A 82 7.81 -47.94 7.95
CA THR A 82 6.63 -48.65 7.43
C THR A 82 7.02 -49.73 6.42
N SER A 83 6.53 -50.95 6.64
CA SER A 83 6.70 -52.10 5.73
C SER A 83 5.50 -52.36 4.83
N GLU A 84 4.34 -51.80 5.15
CA GLU A 84 3.11 -51.98 4.37
C GLU A 84 3.16 -51.24 3.04
N LEU A 85 2.93 -51.97 1.95
CA LEU A 85 3.11 -51.47 0.59
C LEU A 85 2.13 -50.34 0.25
N GLU A 86 0.89 -50.44 0.70
CA GLU A 86 -0.18 -49.47 0.42
C GLU A 86 0.14 -48.10 1.06
N ILE A 87 0.53 -48.10 2.34
CA ILE A 87 0.93 -46.88 3.06
C ILE A 87 2.19 -46.27 2.41
N ARG A 88 3.15 -47.09 1.99
CA ARG A 88 4.35 -46.59 1.29
C ARG A 88 4.00 -45.89 -0.02
N SER A 89 3.07 -46.43 -0.81
CA SER A 89 2.61 -45.80 -2.05
C SER A 89 2.04 -44.41 -1.78
N ALA A 90 1.10 -44.29 -0.84
CA ALA A 90 0.49 -43.00 -0.49
C ALA A 90 1.52 -41.98 0.03
N LEU A 91 2.51 -42.42 0.81
CA LEU A 91 3.59 -41.54 1.29
C LEU A 91 4.53 -41.09 0.16
N TYR A 92 4.78 -41.92 -0.85
CA TYR A 92 5.56 -41.52 -2.02
C TYR A 92 4.83 -40.44 -2.83
N ASP A 93 3.52 -40.54 -2.98
CA ASP A 93 2.71 -39.52 -3.65
C ASP A 93 2.80 -38.17 -2.90
N GLN A 94 2.66 -38.19 -1.57
CA GLN A 94 2.85 -36.98 -0.74
C GLN A 94 4.27 -36.41 -0.83
N LEU A 95 5.28 -37.28 -0.87
CA LEU A 95 6.68 -36.86 -1.01
C LEU A 95 6.91 -36.20 -2.38
N ALA A 96 6.34 -36.74 -3.45
CA ALA A 96 6.41 -36.16 -4.78
C ALA A 96 5.76 -34.78 -4.82
N ASP A 97 4.62 -34.60 -4.17
CA ASP A 97 3.94 -33.30 -4.06
C ASP A 97 4.79 -32.26 -3.30
N GLU A 98 5.42 -32.64 -2.18
CA GLU A 98 6.29 -31.72 -1.43
C GLU A 98 7.58 -31.39 -2.20
N LEU A 99 8.16 -32.34 -2.95
CA LEU A 99 9.29 -32.08 -3.83
C LEU A 99 8.92 -31.11 -4.96
N LYS A 100 7.73 -31.27 -5.55
CA LYS A 100 7.22 -30.34 -6.57
C LYS A 100 7.03 -28.93 -6.01
N ARG A 101 6.51 -28.81 -4.79
CA ARG A 101 6.37 -27.53 -4.08
C ARG A 101 7.73 -26.88 -3.82
N LEU A 102 8.69 -27.65 -3.30
CA LEU A 102 10.05 -27.19 -3.05
C LEU A 102 10.73 -26.70 -4.34
N ALA A 103 10.60 -27.46 -5.43
CA ALA A 103 11.14 -27.07 -6.73
C ALA A 103 10.51 -25.77 -7.24
N SER A 104 9.19 -25.62 -7.11
CA SER A 104 8.50 -24.38 -7.49
C SER A 104 8.96 -23.17 -6.68
N ALA A 105 9.14 -23.33 -5.36
CA ALA A 105 9.62 -22.26 -4.48
C ALA A 105 11.07 -21.85 -4.78
N THR A 106 11.91 -22.78 -5.22
CA THR A 106 13.34 -22.52 -5.46
C THR A 106 13.59 -21.87 -6.83
N VAL A 107 12.81 -22.23 -7.84
CA VAL A 107 13.08 -21.84 -9.24
C VAL A 107 12.32 -20.58 -9.65
N ARG A 108 11.16 -20.29 -9.06
CA ARG A 108 10.26 -19.23 -9.55
C ARG A 108 10.37 -17.94 -8.72
N PRO A 109 10.66 -16.78 -9.35
CA PRO A 109 10.64 -15.49 -8.65
C PRO A 109 9.23 -15.06 -8.25
N GLU A 110 8.20 -15.52 -8.98
CA GLU A 110 6.79 -15.29 -8.69
C GLU A 110 6.18 -16.53 -8.03
N PHE A 111 6.50 -16.75 -6.75
CA PHE A 111 6.05 -17.95 -6.03
C PHE A 111 4.57 -17.88 -5.62
N ALA A 112 4.17 -16.80 -4.95
CA ALA A 112 2.82 -16.66 -4.39
C ALA A 112 2.00 -15.57 -5.06
N LEU A 113 2.66 -14.47 -5.46
CA LEU A 113 2.05 -13.33 -6.11
C LEU A 113 2.56 -13.23 -7.55
N ARG A 114 1.62 -13.18 -8.50
CA ARG A 114 1.90 -12.93 -9.92
C ARG A 114 1.64 -11.46 -10.23
N VAL A 115 2.62 -10.78 -10.81
CA VAL A 115 2.47 -9.37 -11.17
C VAL A 115 1.80 -9.26 -12.55
N ILE A 116 0.53 -8.87 -12.57
CA ILE A 116 -0.20 -8.62 -13.84
C ILE A 116 0.25 -7.29 -14.45
N GLN A 117 0.38 -6.26 -13.61
CA GLN A 117 0.84 -4.95 -14.00
C GLN A 117 1.89 -4.46 -12.99
N PRO A 118 3.15 -4.22 -13.40
CA PRO A 118 4.15 -3.66 -12.52
C PRO A 118 3.80 -2.21 -12.16
N ALA A 119 4.30 -1.71 -11.04
CA ALA A 119 4.14 -0.32 -10.69
C ALA A 119 4.88 0.56 -11.70
N TYR A 120 4.22 1.63 -12.15
CA TYR A 120 4.76 2.63 -13.07
C TYR A 120 4.71 4.01 -12.42
N VAL A 121 5.54 4.93 -12.92
CA VAL A 121 5.50 6.33 -12.49
C VAL A 121 4.17 6.93 -12.96
N PRO A 122 3.29 7.42 -12.06
CA PRO A 122 2.03 8.03 -12.47
C PRO A 122 2.27 9.24 -13.37
N ASP A 123 1.33 9.48 -14.28
CA ASP A 123 1.42 10.59 -15.21
C ASP A 123 1.36 11.93 -14.45
N ARG A 124 1.95 12.99 -15.02
CA ARG A 124 2.04 14.31 -14.34
C ARG A 124 0.68 14.91 -13.94
N TYR A 125 -0.42 14.37 -14.46
CA TYR A 125 -1.78 14.83 -14.20
C TYR A 125 -2.54 13.98 -13.17
N ASP A 126 -2.00 12.82 -12.77
CA ASP A 126 -2.62 11.92 -11.78
C ASP A 126 -2.22 12.29 -10.34
N TYR A 127 -2.59 13.50 -9.93
CA TYR A 127 -2.44 13.92 -8.54
C TYR A 127 -3.52 13.27 -7.67
N VAL A 128 -3.11 12.36 -6.77
CA VAL A 128 -4.00 11.77 -5.75
C VAL A 128 -4.50 12.85 -4.79
N TRP A 129 -3.64 13.79 -4.39
CA TRP A 129 -3.97 14.91 -3.51
C TRP A 129 -2.96 16.07 -3.64
N PRO A 130 -3.37 17.36 -3.51
CA PRO A 130 -4.75 17.86 -3.48
C PRO A 130 -5.35 18.01 -4.89
N LYS A 131 -6.65 17.76 -5.01
CA LYS A 131 -7.39 18.00 -6.26
C LYS A 131 -7.50 19.50 -6.49
N ARG A 132 -6.64 20.05 -7.36
CA ARG A 132 -6.52 21.49 -7.64
C ARG A 132 -7.88 22.15 -7.94
N PHE A 133 -8.73 21.45 -8.69
CA PHE A 133 -10.09 21.91 -9.00
C PHE A 133 -10.97 22.08 -7.75
N LEU A 134 -10.91 21.15 -6.80
CA LEU A 134 -11.69 21.22 -5.58
C LEU A 134 -11.22 22.38 -4.68
N VAL A 135 -9.90 22.59 -4.59
CA VAL A 135 -9.32 23.71 -3.85
C VAL A 135 -9.72 25.05 -4.48
N LEU A 136 -9.66 25.16 -5.81
CA LEU A 136 -10.11 26.35 -6.55
C LEU A 136 -11.60 26.62 -6.36
N ALA A 137 -12.45 25.60 -6.47
CA ALA A 137 -13.89 25.74 -6.30
C ALA A 137 -14.25 26.19 -4.87
N LEU A 138 -13.66 25.57 -3.85
CA LEU A 138 -13.87 25.97 -2.45
C LEU A 138 -13.34 27.38 -2.17
N GLY A 139 -12.17 27.74 -2.72
CA GLY A 139 -11.61 29.08 -2.60
C GLY A 139 -12.48 30.15 -3.26
N ALA A 140 -13.04 29.87 -4.44
CA ALA A 140 -13.94 30.79 -5.14
C ALA A 140 -15.25 31.02 -4.37
N ILE A 141 -15.87 29.95 -3.88
CA ILE A 141 -17.11 30.03 -3.09
C ILE A 141 -16.86 30.77 -1.77
N GLY A 142 -15.78 30.40 -1.05
CA GLY A 142 -15.41 31.05 0.20
C GLY A 142 -15.05 32.52 0.02
N GLY A 143 -14.31 32.86 -1.04
CA GLY A 143 -13.96 34.24 -1.38
C GLY A 143 -15.18 35.10 -1.72
N LEU A 144 -16.13 34.56 -2.49
CA LEU A 144 -17.39 35.26 -2.79
C LEU A 144 -18.22 35.51 -1.53
N ALA A 145 -18.35 34.50 -0.65
CA ALA A 145 -19.10 34.64 0.59
C ALA A 145 -18.49 35.69 1.53
N LEU A 146 -17.17 35.66 1.72
CA LEU A 146 -16.44 36.65 2.52
C LEU A 146 -16.52 38.06 1.92
N GLY A 147 -16.41 38.17 0.60
CA GLY A 147 -16.54 39.44 -0.11
C GLY A 147 -17.94 40.06 0.06
N LEU A 148 -18.99 39.25 -0.07
CA LEU A 148 -20.36 39.71 0.14
C LEU A 148 -20.60 40.17 1.59
N ALA A 149 -20.10 39.41 2.56
CA ALA A 149 -20.20 39.75 3.99
C ALA A 149 -19.47 41.04 4.34
N LEU A 150 -18.27 41.26 3.78
CA LEU A 150 -17.51 42.50 3.97
C LEU A 150 -18.20 43.68 3.30
N ALA A 151 -18.75 43.51 2.11
CA ALA A 151 -19.45 44.58 1.40
C ALA A 151 -20.71 45.03 2.15
N THR A 152 -21.50 44.10 2.68
CA THR A 152 -22.70 44.43 3.47
C THR A 152 -22.31 45.07 4.81
N ALA A 153 -21.31 44.54 5.51
CA ALA A 153 -20.81 45.15 6.75
C ALA A 153 -20.26 46.58 6.51
N ALA A 154 -19.53 46.81 5.42
CA ALA A 154 -19.05 48.13 5.03
C ALA A 154 -20.21 49.09 4.69
N SER A 155 -21.25 48.59 4.02
CA SER A 155 -22.43 49.39 3.67
C SER A 155 -23.27 49.80 4.89
N VAL A 156 -23.27 48.99 5.95
CA VAL A 156 -24.00 49.23 7.21
C VAL A 156 -23.20 50.12 8.17
N TRP A 157 -21.90 50.33 7.96
CA TRP A 157 -21.08 51.20 8.82
C TRP A 157 -21.44 52.69 8.58
N PRO A 158 -22.14 53.37 9.51
CA PRO A 158 -22.75 54.68 9.27
C PRO A 158 -21.77 55.86 9.51
N GLY A 159 -20.52 55.74 9.03
CA GLY A 159 -19.43 56.63 9.43
C GLY A 159 -18.84 57.54 8.36
N ARG A 160 -19.42 57.64 7.15
CA ARG A 160 -18.80 58.43 6.07
C ARG A 160 -19.84 59.10 5.17
N ASN A 161 -20.49 60.16 5.65
CA ASN A 161 -21.13 61.19 4.83
C ASN A 161 -21.24 62.49 5.66
N SER A 162 -20.25 63.38 5.55
CA SER A 162 -20.39 64.78 5.94
C SER A 162 -20.53 65.61 4.67
N PRO A 163 -21.67 66.28 4.43
CA PRO A 163 -21.86 67.13 3.26
C PRO A 163 -21.34 68.54 3.56
N ASP A 164 -20.14 68.87 3.09
CA ASP A 164 -19.69 70.26 3.03
C ASP A 164 -19.96 70.81 1.62
N ARG A 165 -21.13 71.44 1.47
CA ARG A 165 -21.32 72.56 0.54
C ARG A 165 -22.01 73.68 1.30
N ALA A 166 -21.21 74.68 1.62
CA ALA A 166 -21.63 75.99 2.09
C ALA A 166 -21.34 76.98 0.96
N ASP A 167 -22.41 77.43 0.32
CA ASP A 167 -22.50 78.63 -0.50
C ASP A 167 -23.94 79.14 -0.48
#